data_AF-A0A2R6PB91-F1
#
_entry.id   AF-A0A2R6PB91-F1
#
_cell.length_a   1.000
_cell.length_b   1.000
_cell.length_c   1.000
_cell.angle_alpha   90.00
_cell.angle_beta   90.00
_cell.angle_gamma   90.00
#
_symmetry.space_group_name_H-M   'P 1'
#
loop_
_entity.id
_entity.type
_entity.pdbx_description
1 polymer ?
#
loop_
_entity_poly.entity_id
_entity_poly.type
_entity_poly.pdbx_seq_one_letter_code
_entity_poly.pdbx_strand_id
1 'polypeptide(L)'
;MAFASLKKETSSLGVRVTEGEGKLPKVVLTSPHGSEAELYLFGGCLMSWKVSNKDLLFVRPDAVFNGQKPISGGVPHCFPQFGATLGLAQCSSMDSQGM
;
A
#
# COMPACT_ATOMS: atom_id res chain seq x y z
N MET A 1 14.36 -12.17 -12.21
CA MET A 1 13.27 -11.27 -11.78
C MET A 1 11.95 -11.95 -12.11
N ALA A 2 11.29 -12.58 -11.13
CA ALA A 2 9.98 -13.16 -11.35
C ALA A 2 8.92 -12.08 -11.11
N PHE A 3 8.46 -11.43 -12.19
CA PHE A 3 7.18 -10.75 -12.12
C PHE A 3 6.12 -11.84 -12.04
N ALA A 4 5.37 -11.91 -10.94
CA ALA A 4 4.18 -12.73 -10.89
C ALA A 4 3.25 -12.23 -11.99
N SER A 5 3.12 -13.00 -13.07
CA SER A 5 2.14 -12.75 -14.10
C SER A 5 0.77 -12.85 -13.43
N LEU A 6 0.08 -11.72 -13.31
CA LEU A 6 -1.29 -11.63 -12.81
C LEU A 6 -2.19 -12.37 -13.80
N LYS A 7 -2.37 -13.68 -13.58
CA LYS A 7 -3.42 -14.44 -14.25
C LYS A 7 -4.76 -13.81 -13.84
N LYS A 8 -5.54 -13.46 -14.85
CA LYS A 8 -6.81 -12.72 -14.79
C LYS A 8 -7.87 -13.30 -13.83
N GLU A 9 -7.66 -14.50 -13.29
CA GLU A 9 -8.58 -15.16 -12.35
C GLU A 9 -7.81 -15.88 -11.24
N THR A 10 -7.51 -15.18 -10.15
CA THR A 10 -7.36 -15.80 -8.84
C THR A 10 -8.50 -15.26 -7.99
N SER A 11 -9.69 -15.81 -8.20
CA SER A 11 -10.87 -15.54 -7.38
C SER A 11 -10.83 -16.45 -6.15
N SER A 12 -10.03 -16.08 -5.15
CA SER A 12 -10.29 -16.56 -3.79
C SER A 12 -11.35 -15.66 -3.16
N LEU A 13 -12.26 -16.25 -2.39
CA LEU A 13 -13.33 -15.49 -1.72
C LEU A 13 -12.73 -14.32 -0.93
N GLY A 14 -13.22 -13.11 -1.20
CA GLY A 14 -12.77 -11.89 -0.52
C GLY A 14 -11.44 -11.32 -1.00
N VAL A 15 -10.87 -11.76 -2.12
CA VAL A 15 -9.65 -11.15 -2.70
C VAL A 15 -9.93 -10.67 -4.12
N ARG A 16 -9.61 -9.40 -4.40
CA ARG A 16 -9.68 -8.83 -5.75
C ARG A 16 -8.42 -8.05 -6.07
N VAL A 17 -7.85 -8.30 -7.25
CA VAL A 17 -6.79 -7.45 -7.80
C VAL A 17 -7.45 -6.40 -8.70
N THR A 18 -7.09 -5.14 -8.52
CA THR A 18 -7.63 -4.01 -9.28
C THR A 18 -6.58 -2.94 -9.47
N GLU A 19 -6.82 -2.02 -10.39
CA GLU A 19 -6.07 -0.78 -10.49
C GLU A 19 -6.52 0.21 -9.39
N GLY A 20 -5.56 0.85 -8.74
CA GLY A 20 -5.75 1.89 -7.74
C GLY A 20 -5.40 3.27 -8.27
N GLU A 21 -5.15 4.21 -7.35
CA GLU A 21 -4.71 5.55 -7.67
C GLU A 21 -3.36 5.54 -8.39
N GLY A 22 -3.17 6.50 -9.32
CA GLY A 22 -1.98 6.59 -10.15
C GLY A 22 -1.70 5.35 -11.03
N LYS A 23 -2.74 4.55 -11.29
CA LYS A 23 -2.69 3.31 -12.08
C LYS A 23 -1.82 2.22 -11.47
N LEU A 24 -1.53 2.30 -10.17
CA LEU A 24 -0.77 1.25 -9.49
C LEU A 24 -1.66 0.04 -9.18
N PRO A 25 -1.16 -1.18 -9.36
CA PRO A 25 -1.91 -2.38 -9.01
C PRO A 25 -2.06 -2.49 -7.49
N LYS A 26 -3.30 -2.77 -7.05
CA LYS A 26 -3.65 -3.01 -5.65
C LYS A 26 -4.47 -4.28 -5.48
N VAL A 27 -4.45 -4.80 -4.26
CA VAL A 27 -5.32 -5.88 -3.80
C VAL A 27 -6.35 -5.28 -2.85
N VAL A 28 -7.61 -5.57 -3.08
CA VAL A 28 -8.70 -5.31 -2.14
C VAL A 28 -9.07 -6.62 -1.47
N LEU A 29 -8.98 -6.64 -0.16
CA LEU A 29 -9.38 -7.76 0.69
C LEU A 29 -10.71 -7.42 1.36
N THR A 30 -11.65 -8.36 1.36
CA THR A 30 -12.94 -8.24 2.03
C THR A 30 -13.08 -9.42 2.99
N SER A 31 -13.26 -9.12 4.27
CA SER A 31 -13.53 -10.13 5.29
C SER A 31 -14.98 -10.62 5.22
N PRO A 32 -15.29 -11.84 5.70
CA PRO A 32 -16.66 -12.32 5.83
C PRO A 32 -17.58 -11.43 6.69
N HIS A 33 -16.98 -10.63 7.58
CA HIS A 33 -17.69 -9.70 8.46
C HIS A 33 -17.79 -8.27 7.88
N GLY A 34 -17.45 -8.08 6.60
CA GLY A 34 -17.65 -6.81 5.88
C GLY A 34 -16.57 -5.74 6.09
N SER A 35 -15.50 -6.02 6.83
CA SER A 35 -14.32 -5.16 6.84
C SER A 35 -13.55 -5.27 5.52
N GLU A 36 -12.95 -4.17 5.05
CA GLU A 36 -12.18 -4.11 3.81
C GLU A 36 -10.77 -3.59 4.06
N ALA A 37 -9.79 -4.07 3.28
CA ALA A 37 -8.42 -3.60 3.31
C ALA A 37 -7.89 -3.40 1.88
N GLU A 38 -7.12 -2.35 1.66
CA GLU A 38 -6.49 -2.07 0.36
C GLU A 38 -4.96 -2.07 0.48
N LEU A 39 -4.30 -2.97 -0.24
CA LEU A 39 -2.85 -3.09 -0.29
C LEU A 39 -2.33 -2.75 -1.68
N TYR A 40 -1.45 -1.76 -1.79
CA TYR A 40 -0.74 -1.50 -3.04
C TYR A 40 0.43 -2.46 -3.19
N LEU A 41 0.57 -3.07 -4.37
CA LEU A 41 1.69 -3.98 -4.64
C LEU A 41 3.03 -3.24 -4.70
N PHE A 42 3.00 -1.95 -5.02
CA PHE A 42 4.16 -1.09 -4.86
C PHE A 42 4.49 -0.92 -3.37
N GLY A 43 5.64 -1.44 -2.95
CA GLY A 43 6.07 -1.42 -1.56
C GLY A 43 5.30 -2.34 -0.61
N GLY A 44 4.29 -3.09 -1.10
CA GLY A 44 3.43 -3.95 -0.28
C GLY A 44 2.65 -3.18 0.79
N CYS A 45 2.36 -1.90 0.56
CA CYS A 45 1.84 -1.00 1.60
C CYS A 45 0.32 -1.14 1.76
N LEU A 46 -0.14 -1.36 3.00
CA LEU A 46 -1.55 -1.29 3.36
C LEU A 46 -1.97 0.18 3.48
N MET A 47 -2.85 0.64 2.58
CA MET A 47 -3.23 2.05 2.47
C MET A 47 -4.60 2.36 3.08
N SER A 48 -5.48 1.37 3.21
CA SER A 48 -6.82 1.55 3.79
C SER A 48 -7.19 0.30 4.58
N TRP A 49 -7.81 0.50 5.73
CA TRP A 49 -8.45 -0.58 6.49
C TRP A 49 -9.77 -0.06 7.05
N LYS A 50 -10.87 -0.44 6.40
CA LYS A 50 -12.22 0.00 6.74
C LYS A 50 -12.92 -1.02 7.64
N VAL A 51 -13.38 -0.54 8.79
CA VAL A 51 -14.22 -1.28 9.73
C VAL A 51 -15.45 -0.42 10.04
N SER A 52 -16.66 -0.97 9.83
CA SER A 52 -17.92 -0.27 10.12
C SER A 52 -17.98 1.15 9.54
N ASN A 53 -17.61 1.31 8.26
CA ASN A 53 -17.53 2.57 7.50
C ASN A 53 -16.48 3.59 7.96
N LYS A 54 -15.58 3.23 8.87
CA LYS A 54 -14.45 4.08 9.27
C LYS A 54 -13.16 3.51 8.72
N ASP A 55 -12.38 4.34 8.03
CA ASP A 55 -11.01 3.98 7.68
C ASP A 55 -10.10 4.21 8.89
N LEU A 56 -9.36 3.17 9.28
CA LEU A 56 -8.50 3.17 10.45
C LEU A 56 -7.10 3.72 10.13
N LEU A 57 -6.73 3.80 8.86
CA LEU A 57 -5.42 4.23 8.43
C LEU A 57 -5.48 5.65 7.87
N PHE A 58 -4.51 6.46 8.26
CA PHE A 58 -4.34 7.78 7.69
C PHE A 58 -3.42 7.70 6.46
N VAL A 59 -3.91 8.24 5.35
CA VAL A 59 -3.10 8.51 4.16
C VAL A 59 -3.08 10.02 3.98
N ARG A 60 -1.91 10.57 3.71
CA ARG A 60 -1.80 12.00 3.48
C ARG A 60 -2.64 12.41 2.27
N PRO A 61 -3.37 13.54 2.32
CA PRO A 61 -4.15 14.03 1.18
C PRO A 61 -3.32 14.33 -0.08
N ASP A 62 -2.03 14.59 0.09
CA ASP A 62 -1.06 14.86 -0.97
C ASP A 62 -0.14 13.67 -1.28
N ALA A 63 -0.50 12.46 -0.83
CA ALA A 63 0.25 11.26 -1.13
C ALA A 63 0.31 11.00 -2.65
N VAL A 64 1.51 10.68 -3.15
CA VAL A 64 1.74 10.46 -4.59
C VAL A 64 1.81 8.96 -4.89
N PHE A 65 0.92 8.48 -5.78
CA PHE A 65 0.83 7.08 -6.19
C PHE A 65 1.50 6.82 -7.55
N ASN A 66 2.78 7.14 -7.70
CA ASN A 66 3.48 7.04 -9.00
C ASN A 66 4.48 5.87 -9.11
N GLY A 67 4.62 5.06 -8.07
CA GLY A 67 5.53 3.92 -8.05
C GLY A 67 7.02 4.29 -8.03
N GLN A 68 7.37 5.53 -7.67
CA GLN A 68 8.77 5.99 -7.60
C GLN A 68 9.26 6.16 -6.17
N LYS A 69 8.42 6.69 -5.27
CA LYS A 69 8.73 6.90 -3.85
C LYS A 69 7.68 6.19 -2.99
N PRO A 70 8.03 5.77 -1.74
CA PRO A 70 7.05 5.21 -0.82
C PRO A 70 5.83 6.11 -0.68
N ILE A 71 4.65 5.50 -0.61
CA ILE A 71 3.38 6.24 -0.47
C ILE A 71 3.32 6.79 0.96
N SER A 72 2.97 8.06 1.10
CA SER A 72 2.97 8.75 2.39
C SER A 72 1.69 8.46 3.20
N GLY A 73 1.77 7.46 4.06
CA GLY A 73 0.70 7.05 4.98
C GLY A 73 0.54 5.54 5.04
N GLY A 74 -0.60 5.06 5.56
CA GLY A 74 -0.87 3.63 5.66
C GLY A 74 0.12 2.91 6.58
N VAL A 75 0.52 1.70 6.19
CA VAL A 75 1.50 0.86 6.91
C VAL A 75 2.65 0.49 5.97
N PRO A 76 3.67 1.35 5.81
CA PRO A 76 4.81 1.03 4.97
C PRO A 76 5.80 0.13 5.69
N HIS A 77 6.50 -0.66 4.88
CA HIS A 77 7.52 -1.58 5.36
C HIS A 77 8.90 -0.91 5.34
N CYS A 78 9.54 -0.81 6.51
CA CYS A 78 10.95 -0.45 6.63
C CYS A 78 11.80 -1.72 6.79
N PHE A 79 12.35 -2.23 5.69
CA PHE A 79 13.21 -3.42 5.67
C PHE A 79 14.27 -3.29 4.57
N PRO A 80 15.52 -3.72 4.78
CA PRO A 80 16.08 -4.31 6.00
C PRO A 80 16.49 -3.28 7.06
N GLN A 81 16.30 -1.99 6.78
CA GLN A 81 16.86 -0.91 7.60
C GLN A 81 15.84 0.19 7.89
N PHE A 82 15.78 0.60 9.15
CA PHE A 82 14.98 1.73 9.63
C PHE A 82 15.80 3.04 9.66
N GLY A 83 15.14 4.19 9.52
CA GLY A 83 15.76 5.52 9.63
C GLY A 83 16.53 5.96 8.38
N ALA A 84 17.57 6.78 8.52
CA ALA A 84 18.47 7.17 7.43
C ALA A 84 19.88 6.64 7.67
N THR A 85 20.52 6.12 6.63
CA THR A 85 21.96 5.89 6.52
C THR A 85 22.38 6.28 5.12
N LEU A 86 23.55 6.91 5.03
CA LEU A 86 24.17 7.49 3.84
C LEU A 86 23.91 6.65 2.57
N GLY A 87 22.96 7.08 1.73
CA GLY A 87 22.89 6.69 0.32
C GLY A 87 21.84 5.66 -0.10
N LEU A 88 20.97 5.14 0.78
CA LEU A 88 19.91 4.19 0.39
C LEU A 88 18.50 4.77 0.52
N ALA A 89 17.61 4.44 -0.43
CA ALA A 89 16.20 4.81 -0.40
C ALA A 89 15.53 4.15 0.81
N GLN A 90 15.25 4.92 1.86
CA GLN A 90 14.69 4.44 3.13
C GLN A 90 13.31 5.01 3.41
N CYS A 91 12.67 4.45 4.45
CA CYS A 91 11.47 4.93 5.14
C CYS A 91 11.48 6.43 5.54
N SER A 92 12.59 7.14 5.34
CA SER A 92 12.73 8.57 5.60
C SER A 92 11.84 9.46 4.70
N SER A 93 11.20 8.93 3.66
CA SER A 93 10.20 9.70 2.90
C SER A 93 8.91 9.97 3.67
N MET A 94 8.64 9.21 4.74
CA MET A 94 7.56 9.56 5.68
C MET A 94 7.94 10.79 6.51
N ASP A 95 9.19 10.88 6.95
CA ASP A 95 9.67 11.93 7.86
C ASP A 95 10.08 13.23 7.14
N SER A 96 10.61 13.14 5.93
CA SER A 96 11.20 14.29 5.20
C SER A 96 10.17 15.22 4.54
N GLN A 97 8.87 14.93 4.66
CA GLN A 97 7.80 15.72 4.04
C GLN A 97 6.82 16.30 5.08
N GLY A 98 7.20 16.37 6.37
CA GLY A 98 6.46 17.09 7.41
C GLY A 98 5.50 16.22 8.22
N MET A 99 5.91 15.93 9.46
CA MET A 99 5.09 16.19 10.65
C MET A 99 5.52 17.56 11.18
#